data_AF-A0A7C7WY77-F1
#
_entry.id   AF-A0A7C7WY77-F1
#
_cell.length_a   1.000
_cell.length_b   1.000
_cell.length_c   1.000
_cell.angle_alpha   90.00
_cell.angle_beta   90.00
_cell.angle_gamma   90.00
#
_symmetry.space_group_name_H-M   'P 1'
#
loop_
_entity.id
_entity.type
_entity.pdbx_description
1 polymer ?
#
loop_
_entity_poly.entity_id
_entity_poly.type
_entity_poly.pdbx_seq_one_letter_code
_entity_poly.pdbx_strand_id
1 'polypeptide(L)'
;TQQLKEILDKDPYTVLIDVRTRDEIVQFGAIHRGQNKHVPRGYLEFQIGEHAVNEDTPIIVYCDRSRRSPLAAKTLMNMGYTNVKNYADGFTKWKEAGLPYTISDQAPENALYSNPVEVIKGVYSAIGATQPASYENSGHNNNLSFIVADDAVVVFNAGGSYLLAETMHDKIKEITNLPVKYVVLENAQGHAMLGSNYWKEQGAVIIAHAYAAKIIKKRNEDIFDRAYRRLKDKMYKTKVIMPDQTFEDHLVLDVAGRKIELLHLGPSHGPADIQLWMPEERLLISGDLAFNVRVLPILDHTDIRGWIQTWDKLEALNASVIIPGHGGPTDIKTITKFTKDYLLYMLTEVEKVIDNDGELIDTYEIDVSRFIQWDTFNELSKRNAERIFRKLEFE
;
A
#
# COMPACT_ATOMS: atom_id res chain seq x y z
N THR A 1 5.03 2.23 29.26
CA THR A 1 4.95 2.82 27.91
C THR A 1 6.32 3.27 27.44
N GLN A 2 6.97 4.20 28.14
CA GLN A 2 8.32 4.68 27.80
C GLN A 2 9.37 3.56 27.65
N GLN A 3 9.40 2.61 28.59
CA GLN A 3 10.31 1.46 28.51
C GLN A 3 10.08 0.60 27.26
N LEU A 4 8.82 0.41 26.84
CA LEU A 4 8.52 -0.33 25.61
C LEU A 4 9.09 0.43 24.40
N LYS A 5 8.86 1.75 24.35
CA LYS A 5 9.42 2.60 23.29
C LYS A 5 10.94 2.48 23.23
N GLU A 6 11.65 2.56 24.35
CA GLU A 6 13.11 2.41 24.41
C GLU A 6 13.59 1.03 23.94
N ILE A 7 12.87 -0.04 24.28
CA ILE A 7 13.18 -1.38 23.80
C ILE A 7 13.05 -1.43 22.27
N LEU A 8 11.94 -0.94 21.72
CA LEU A 8 11.68 -0.98 20.28
C LEU A 8 12.57 0.00 19.48
N ASP A 9 13.01 1.08 20.10
CA ASP A 9 13.97 2.03 19.51
C ASP A 9 15.39 1.41 19.47
N LYS A 10 15.73 0.55 20.44
CA LYS A 10 17.04 -0.15 20.50
C LYS A 10 17.08 -1.42 19.65
N ASP A 11 16.00 -2.19 19.68
CA ASP A 11 15.84 -3.44 18.94
C ASP A 11 14.49 -3.44 18.22
N PRO A 12 14.47 -3.01 16.95
CA PRO A 12 13.23 -2.95 16.20
C PRO A 12 12.72 -4.33 15.74
N TYR A 13 13.51 -5.39 15.90
CA TYR A 13 13.12 -6.77 15.58
C TYR A 13 12.41 -7.47 16.74
N THR A 14 12.34 -6.84 17.92
CA THR A 14 11.53 -7.34 19.04
C THR A 14 10.11 -7.64 18.58
N VAL A 15 9.66 -8.87 18.83
CA VAL A 15 8.34 -9.38 18.44
C VAL A 15 7.30 -8.90 19.44
N LEU A 16 6.32 -8.16 18.95
CA LEU A 16 5.16 -7.75 19.72
C LEU A 16 4.01 -8.70 19.44
N ILE A 17 3.49 -9.35 20.48
CA ILE A 17 2.35 -10.27 20.35
C ILE A 17 1.10 -9.60 20.94
N ASP A 18 0.18 -9.22 20.06
CA ASP A 18 -1.13 -8.73 20.43
C ASP A 18 -2.09 -9.91 20.63
N VAL A 19 -2.51 -10.15 21.88
CA VAL A 19 -3.41 -11.26 22.22
C VAL A 19 -4.88 -10.87 22.31
N ARG A 20 -5.25 -9.68 21.81
CA ARG A 20 -6.64 -9.20 21.71
C ARG A 20 -7.46 -10.02 20.71
N THR A 21 -8.79 -9.90 20.76
CA THR A 21 -9.66 -10.51 19.75
C THR A 21 -9.51 -9.78 18.42
N ARG A 22 -9.97 -10.43 17.35
CA ARG A 22 -10.02 -9.81 16.02
C ARG A 22 -10.90 -8.55 16.03
N ASP A 23 -12.06 -8.59 16.68
CA ASP A 23 -12.98 -7.44 16.74
C ASP A 23 -12.34 -6.22 17.42
N GLU A 24 -11.53 -6.43 18.46
CA GLU A 24 -10.82 -5.34 19.13
C GLU A 24 -9.77 -4.68 18.22
N ILE A 25 -9.06 -5.45 17.39
CA ILE A 25 -8.13 -4.89 16.41
C ILE A 25 -8.89 -4.16 15.32
N VAL A 26 -9.99 -4.77 14.84
CA VAL A 26 -10.83 -4.18 13.80
C VAL A 26 -11.35 -2.80 14.24
N GLN A 27 -11.78 -2.70 15.49
CA GLN A 27 -12.41 -1.50 16.02
C GLN A 27 -11.42 -0.45 16.53
N PHE A 28 -10.32 -0.87 17.16
CA PHE A 28 -9.45 0.04 17.91
C PHE A 28 -8.04 0.17 17.34
N GLY A 29 -7.68 -0.68 16.39
CA GLY A 29 -6.34 -0.71 15.82
C GLY A 29 -5.32 -1.46 16.68
N ALA A 30 -4.04 -1.43 16.26
CA ALA A 30 -2.94 -2.12 16.94
C ALA A 30 -1.64 -1.30 16.95
N ILE A 31 -0.69 -1.64 17.82
CA ILE A 31 0.59 -0.92 17.90
C ILE A 31 1.29 -0.98 16.53
N HIS A 32 1.66 0.18 15.98
CA HIS A 32 2.41 0.28 14.72
C HIS A 32 3.89 0.54 15.01
N ARG A 33 4.51 -0.43 15.66
CA ARG A 33 5.93 -0.44 15.99
C ARG A 33 6.46 -1.87 16.04
N GLY A 34 7.73 -2.03 15.71
CA GLY A 34 8.44 -3.32 15.83
C GLY A 34 7.79 -4.43 15.01
N GLN A 35 8.05 -5.68 15.39
CA GLN A 35 7.45 -6.85 14.75
C GLN A 35 6.09 -7.20 15.40
N ASN A 36 5.10 -6.29 15.27
CA ASN A 36 3.76 -6.51 15.83
C ASN A 36 2.97 -7.56 15.04
N LYS A 37 2.55 -8.63 15.74
CA LYS A 37 1.78 -9.76 15.22
C LYS A 37 0.52 -9.97 16.05
N HIS A 38 -0.60 -10.17 15.37
CA HIS A 38 -1.85 -10.52 16.03
C HIS A 38 -1.94 -12.02 16.21
N VAL A 39 -1.93 -12.46 17.47
CA VAL A 39 -2.13 -13.87 17.83
C VAL A 39 -3.16 -13.89 18.96
N PRO A 40 -4.47 -14.03 18.65
CA PRO A 40 -5.50 -14.02 19.68
C PRO A 40 -5.17 -15.04 20.77
N ARG A 41 -5.43 -14.71 22.04
CA ARG A 41 -5.04 -15.58 23.17
C ARG A 41 -5.38 -17.06 22.96
N GLY A 42 -6.55 -17.38 22.41
CA GLY A 42 -7.00 -18.76 22.20
C GLY A 42 -6.22 -19.56 21.15
N TYR A 43 -5.40 -18.90 20.32
CA TYR A 43 -4.61 -19.52 19.26
C TYR A 43 -3.09 -19.45 19.52
N LEU A 44 -2.69 -18.88 20.66
CA LEU A 44 -1.29 -18.56 20.97
C LEU A 44 -0.36 -19.77 20.84
N GLU A 45 -0.75 -20.87 21.47
CA GLU A 45 0.03 -22.12 21.50
C GLU A 45 0.22 -22.73 20.10
N PHE A 46 -0.69 -22.44 19.17
CA PHE A 46 -0.68 -23.00 17.82
C PHE A 46 0.03 -22.12 16.80
N GLN A 47 0.07 -20.81 17.01
CA GLN A 47 0.51 -19.83 16.02
C GLN A 47 1.84 -19.15 16.38
N ILE A 48 2.29 -19.19 17.63
CA ILE A 48 3.49 -18.44 18.03
C ILE A 48 4.75 -18.88 17.25
N GLY A 49 4.86 -20.15 16.87
CA GLY A 49 5.99 -20.66 16.09
C GLY A 49 6.12 -20.04 14.69
N GLU A 50 5.05 -19.45 14.14
CA GLU A 50 5.08 -18.72 12.87
C GLU A 50 5.74 -17.33 13.01
N HIS A 51 5.92 -16.84 14.24
CA HIS A 51 6.34 -15.47 14.52
C HIS A 51 7.59 -15.37 15.40
N ALA A 52 7.81 -16.37 16.25
CA ALA A 52 8.99 -16.52 17.08
C ALA A 52 9.48 -17.97 16.96
N VAL A 53 10.37 -18.20 16.00
CA VAL A 53 10.90 -19.54 15.69
C VAL A 53 11.86 -20.00 16.78
N ASN A 54 12.72 -19.11 17.26
CA ASN A 54 13.73 -19.43 18.28
C ASN A 54 13.21 -19.12 19.69
N GLU A 55 13.59 -19.96 20.66
CA GLU A 55 13.17 -19.82 22.07
C GLU A 55 13.72 -18.55 22.74
N ASP A 56 14.83 -17.99 22.24
CA ASP A 56 15.46 -16.76 22.75
C ASP A 56 14.95 -15.47 22.07
N THR A 57 14.06 -15.60 21.09
CA THR A 57 13.44 -14.46 20.39
C THR A 57 12.89 -13.46 21.42
N PRO A 58 13.26 -12.17 21.35
CA PRO A 58 12.70 -11.14 22.23
C PRO A 58 11.21 -10.97 21.96
N ILE A 59 10.36 -11.39 22.91
CA ILE A 59 8.89 -11.31 22.79
C ILE A 59 8.34 -10.36 23.85
N ILE A 60 7.50 -9.42 23.41
CA ILE A 60 6.70 -8.57 24.29
C ILE A 60 5.22 -8.83 24.01
N VAL A 61 4.51 -9.35 25.01
CA VAL A 61 3.09 -9.65 24.90
C VAL A 61 2.26 -8.48 25.44
N TYR A 62 1.21 -8.10 24.73
CA TYR A 62 0.26 -7.09 25.20
C TYR A 62 -1.19 -7.45 24.87
N CYS A 63 -2.10 -6.81 25.60
CA CYS A 63 -3.51 -6.77 25.27
C CYS A 63 -4.03 -5.36 25.58
N ASP A 64 -5.35 -5.16 25.64
CA ASP A 64 -5.91 -3.83 25.88
C ASP A 64 -5.45 -3.18 27.21
N ARG A 65 -5.68 -3.87 28.35
CA ARG A 65 -5.37 -3.38 29.71
C ARG A 65 -4.70 -4.46 30.59
N SER A 66 -3.78 -5.22 29.99
CA SER A 66 -2.99 -6.27 30.65
C SER A 66 -3.76 -7.34 31.46
N ARG A 67 -5.01 -7.64 31.09
CA ARG A 67 -5.79 -8.74 31.71
C ARG A 67 -5.46 -10.12 31.11
N ARG A 68 -5.16 -10.17 29.81
CA ARG A 68 -4.85 -11.41 29.07
C ARG A 68 -3.36 -11.63 28.88
N SER A 69 -2.61 -10.55 28.67
CA SER A 69 -1.21 -10.63 28.29
C SER A 69 -0.28 -11.21 29.36
N PRO A 70 -0.50 -11.08 30.68
CA PRO A 70 0.30 -11.79 31.67
C PRO A 70 0.13 -13.32 31.58
N LEU A 71 -1.10 -13.78 31.32
CA LEU A 71 -1.39 -15.21 31.16
C LEU A 71 -0.77 -15.77 29.89
N ALA A 72 -0.84 -15.01 28.79
CA ALA A 72 -0.16 -15.34 27.55
C ALA A 72 1.36 -15.40 27.72
N ALA A 73 1.96 -14.40 28.38
CA ALA A 73 3.40 -14.38 28.66
C ALA A 73 3.83 -15.61 29.48
N LYS A 74 3.06 -15.97 30.51
CA LYS A 74 3.30 -17.19 31.30
C LYS A 74 3.20 -18.47 30.44
N THR A 75 2.22 -18.54 29.54
CA THR A 75 2.10 -19.65 28.60
C THR A 75 3.33 -19.77 27.71
N LEU A 76 3.82 -18.66 27.14
CA LEU A 76 5.02 -18.68 26.31
C LEU A 76 6.26 -19.14 27.08
N MET A 77 6.44 -18.66 28.33
CA MET A 77 7.52 -19.12 29.20
C MET A 77 7.42 -20.63 29.46
N ASN A 78 6.21 -21.15 29.70
CA ASN A 78 5.99 -22.60 29.88
C ASN A 78 6.26 -23.42 28.60
N MET A 79 6.14 -22.80 27.42
CA MET A 79 6.45 -23.42 26.13
C MET A 79 7.95 -23.42 25.80
N GLY A 80 8.79 -22.80 26.64
CA GLY A 80 10.25 -22.77 26.46
C GLY A 80 10.81 -21.42 26.03
N TYR A 81 9.98 -20.43 25.70
CA TYR A 81 10.49 -19.10 25.34
C TYR A 81 11.14 -18.41 26.54
N THR A 82 12.41 -18.04 26.39
CA THR A 82 13.27 -17.56 27.49
C THR A 82 13.28 -16.04 27.62
N ASN A 83 12.94 -15.30 26.56
CA ASN A 83 13.00 -13.85 26.51
C ASN A 83 11.60 -13.21 26.33
N VAL A 84 10.71 -13.50 27.28
CA VAL A 84 9.31 -13.03 27.24
C VAL A 84 9.08 -11.91 28.28
N LYS A 85 8.52 -10.80 27.83
CA LYS A 85 8.07 -9.68 28.68
C LYS A 85 6.58 -9.40 28.47
N ASN A 86 5.93 -8.84 29.48
CA ASN A 86 4.56 -8.35 29.39
C ASN A 86 4.54 -6.82 29.37
N TYR A 87 3.85 -6.24 28.39
CA TYR A 87 3.56 -4.81 28.40
C TYR A 87 2.35 -4.53 29.30
N ALA A 88 2.65 -4.12 30.54
CA ALA A 88 1.65 -3.97 31.61
C ALA A 88 0.68 -2.80 31.40
N ASP A 89 1.09 -1.75 30.68
CA ASP A 89 0.23 -0.59 30.42
C ASP A 89 -0.87 -0.89 29.38
N GLY A 90 -0.60 -1.80 28.45
CA GLY A 90 -1.53 -2.22 27.40
C GLY A 90 -1.76 -1.19 26.28
N PHE A 91 -2.57 -1.58 25.29
CA PHE A 91 -2.84 -0.78 24.09
C PHE A 91 -3.55 0.54 24.39
N THR A 92 -4.51 0.56 25.32
CA THR A 92 -5.23 1.80 25.69
C THR A 92 -4.24 2.92 26.07
N LYS A 93 -3.27 2.63 26.96
CA LYS A 93 -2.26 3.62 27.37
C LYS A 93 -1.27 4.00 26.26
N TRP A 94 -0.97 3.07 25.34
CA TRP A 94 -0.16 3.37 24.17
C TRP A 94 -0.85 4.42 23.27
N LYS A 95 -2.15 4.25 23.05
CA LYS A 95 -2.98 5.18 22.28
C LYS A 95 -3.14 6.53 23.00
N GLU A 96 -3.41 6.53 24.30
CA GLU A 96 -3.50 7.75 25.12
C GLU A 96 -2.20 8.57 25.13
N ALA A 97 -1.05 7.91 24.98
CA ALA A 97 0.25 8.56 24.85
C ALA A 97 0.51 9.17 23.45
N GLY A 98 -0.44 9.08 22.52
CA GLY A 98 -0.30 9.60 21.15
C GLY A 98 0.74 8.87 20.31
N LEU A 99 1.08 7.63 20.68
CA LEU A 99 2.10 6.84 19.98
C LEU A 99 1.52 6.17 18.71
N PRO A 100 2.36 5.87 17.70
CA PRO A 100 1.90 5.31 16.43
C PRO A 100 1.13 3.99 16.59
N TYR A 101 -0.03 3.90 15.93
CA TYR A 101 -0.86 2.70 15.87
C TYR A 101 -1.51 2.58 14.49
N THR A 102 -1.79 1.36 14.04
CA THR A 102 -2.51 1.07 12.80
C THR A 102 -4.00 1.04 13.08
N ILE A 103 -4.80 1.44 12.10
CA ILE A 103 -6.24 1.23 12.08
C ILE A 103 -6.48 0.21 10.96
N SER A 104 -7.31 -0.80 11.19
CA SER A 104 -7.58 -1.84 10.17
C SER A 104 -8.59 -1.40 9.12
N ASP A 105 -9.46 -0.45 9.48
CA ASP A 105 -10.48 0.15 8.63
C ASP A 105 -10.87 1.52 9.23
N GLN A 106 -10.64 2.60 8.49
CA GLN A 106 -10.99 3.96 8.92
C GLN A 106 -12.42 4.36 8.53
N ALA A 107 -13.09 3.57 7.70
CA ALA A 107 -14.49 3.76 7.29
C ALA A 107 -15.26 2.42 7.33
N PRO A 108 -15.36 1.78 8.53
CA PRO A 108 -15.93 0.45 8.69
C PRO A 108 -17.42 0.34 8.32
N GLU A 109 -18.09 1.48 8.12
CA GLU A 109 -19.46 1.55 7.66
C GLU A 109 -19.62 1.22 6.17
N ASN A 110 -18.54 1.19 5.38
CA ASN A 110 -18.60 0.96 3.95
C ASN A 110 -17.38 0.18 3.41
N ALA A 111 -17.29 -0.01 2.09
CA ALA A 111 -16.23 -0.83 1.50
C ALA A 111 -14.87 -0.11 1.39
N LEU A 112 -14.83 1.23 1.44
CA LEU A 112 -13.59 1.99 1.43
C LEU A 112 -12.89 1.85 2.78
N TYR A 113 -11.58 1.60 2.77
CA TYR A 113 -10.75 1.74 3.96
C TYR A 113 -10.79 3.16 4.57
N SER A 114 -10.91 4.23 3.78
CA SER A 114 -11.12 5.59 4.29
C SER A 114 -12.03 6.38 3.35
N ASN A 115 -12.84 7.29 3.90
CA ASN A 115 -13.68 8.18 3.10
C ASN A 115 -12.83 9.22 2.36
N PRO A 116 -13.24 9.66 1.15
CA PRO A 116 -12.49 10.65 0.41
C PRO A 116 -12.41 11.98 1.14
N VAL A 117 -11.22 12.56 1.17
CA VAL A 117 -10.96 13.90 1.72
C VAL A 117 -10.55 14.85 0.60
N GLU A 118 -10.95 16.12 0.71
CA GLU A 118 -10.51 17.17 -0.21
C GLU A 118 -9.02 17.46 0.05
N VAL A 119 -8.17 17.18 -0.94
CA VAL A 119 -6.72 17.40 -0.87
C VAL A 119 -6.39 18.84 -1.24
N ILE A 120 -6.97 19.29 -2.35
CA ILE A 120 -7.06 20.70 -2.76
C ILE A 120 -8.47 20.92 -3.31
N LYS A 121 -8.87 22.18 -3.50
CA LYS A 121 -10.21 22.53 -3.99
C LYS A 121 -10.60 21.69 -5.21
N GLY A 122 -11.64 20.88 -5.08
CA GLY A 122 -12.20 20.03 -6.14
C GLY A 122 -11.39 18.79 -6.50
N VAL A 123 -10.32 18.45 -5.76
CA VAL A 123 -9.56 17.20 -5.91
C VAL A 123 -9.62 16.44 -4.60
N TYR A 124 -10.13 15.22 -4.68
CA TYR A 124 -10.41 14.38 -3.52
C TYR A 124 -9.67 13.05 -3.65
N SER A 125 -9.29 12.48 -2.51
CA SER A 125 -8.66 11.16 -2.47
C SER A 125 -9.17 10.35 -1.27
N ALA A 126 -9.65 9.15 -1.54
CA ALA A 126 -9.85 8.11 -0.56
C ALA A 126 -8.51 7.37 -0.41
N ILE A 127 -7.88 7.51 0.76
CA ILE A 127 -6.55 6.97 1.00
C ILE A 127 -6.65 5.48 1.32
N GLY A 128 -5.94 4.66 0.54
CA GLY A 128 -5.92 3.22 0.75
C GLY A 128 -5.13 2.81 1.99
N ALA A 129 -5.40 1.60 2.49
CA ALA A 129 -4.59 0.98 3.52
C ALA A 129 -3.14 0.82 3.03
N THR A 130 -2.18 1.33 3.78
CA THR A 130 -0.75 1.18 3.48
C THR A 130 -0.25 -0.26 3.68
N GLN A 131 -1.01 -1.07 4.41
CA GLN A 131 -0.82 -2.51 4.56
C GLN A 131 -1.11 -3.29 3.26
N PRO A 132 -0.88 -4.62 3.21
CA PRO A 132 -1.31 -5.42 2.07
C PRO A 132 -2.84 -5.36 1.91
N ALA A 133 -3.30 -5.53 0.66
CA ALA A 133 -4.71 -5.81 0.41
C ALA A 133 -5.14 -7.04 1.23
N SER A 134 -6.31 -6.98 1.86
CA SER A 134 -6.90 -8.04 2.66
C SER A 134 -8.42 -8.09 2.45
N TYR A 135 -9.09 -9.05 3.07
CA TYR A 135 -10.55 -9.07 3.06
C TYR A 135 -11.12 -7.89 3.85
N GLU A 136 -10.50 -7.56 4.98
CA GLU A 136 -10.93 -6.53 5.94
C GLU A 136 -10.93 -5.15 5.27
N ASN A 137 -9.81 -4.73 4.67
CA ASN A 137 -9.72 -3.45 3.96
C ASN A 137 -10.39 -3.46 2.56
N SER A 138 -11.15 -4.50 2.23
CA SER A 138 -11.80 -4.69 0.92
C SER A 138 -10.84 -4.66 -0.29
N GLY A 139 -9.55 -4.84 -0.04
CA GLY A 139 -8.50 -4.65 -1.04
C GLY A 139 -8.27 -3.19 -1.44
N HIS A 140 -8.87 -2.23 -0.74
CA HIS A 140 -8.61 -0.80 -0.88
C HIS A 140 -7.26 -0.47 -0.25
N ASN A 141 -6.18 -0.79 -0.98
CA ASN A 141 -4.83 -0.54 -0.52
C ASN A 141 -4.11 0.53 -1.33
N ASN A 142 -4.54 0.86 -2.55
CA ASN A 142 -4.08 2.03 -3.32
C ASN A 142 -5.03 3.22 -3.12
N ASN A 143 -4.61 4.41 -3.55
CA ASN A 143 -5.45 5.61 -3.49
C ASN A 143 -6.47 5.64 -4.63
N LEU A 144 -7.73 5.94 -4.29
CA LEU A 144 -8.80 6.20 -5.25
C LEU A 144 -9.11 7.69 -5.23
N SER A 145 -8.79 8.38 -6.32
CA SER A 145 -8.89 9.83 -6.38
C SER A 145 -9.91 10.28 -7.41
N PHE A 146 -10.50 11.45 -7.23
CA PHE A 146 -11.34 12.06 -8.25
C PHE A 146 -11.21 13.58 -8.27
N ILE A 147 -11.45 14.14 -9.45
CA ILE A 147 -11.38 15.56 -9.74
C ILE A 147 -12.76 16.00 -10.20
N VAL A 148 -13.32 17.01 -9.54
CA VAL A 148 -14.54 17.70 -9.93
C VAL A 148 -14.15 18.88 -10.83
N ALA A 149 -14.40 18.72 -12.13
CA ALA A 149 -14.30 19.76 -13.14
C ALA A 149 -15.65 20.50 -13.26
N ASP A 150 -15.79 21.41 -14.23
CA ASP A 150 -17.02 22.22 -14.35
C ASP A 150 -18.19 21.43 -14.95
N ASP A 151 -17.93 20.46 -15.82
CA ASP A 151 -18.94 19.69 -16.56
C ASP A 151 -18.96 18.19 -16.24
N ALA A 152 -17.93 17.68 -15.56
CA ALA A 152 -17.76 16.25 -15.30
C ALA A 152 -16.84 15.96 -14.09
N VAL A 153 -16.86 14.70 -13.68
CA VAL A 153 -15.89 14.12 -12.74
C VAL A 153 -14.91 13.21 -13.49
N VAL A 154 -13.63 13.30 -13.16
CA VAL A 154 -12.57 12.36 -13.57
C VAL A 154 -12.17 11.52 -12.37
N VAL A 155 -12.21 10.20 -12.48
CA VAL A 155 -11.73 9.27 -11.46
C VAL A 155 -10.37 8.72 -11.87
N PHE A 156 -9.44 8.64 -10.92
CA PHE A 156 -8.14 8.00 -11.06
C PHE A 156 -8.12 6.75 -10.17
N ASN A 157 -7.96 5.60 -10.82
CA ASN A 157 -8.19 4.23 -10.35
C ASN A 157 -9.66 3.84 -10.20
N ALA A 158 -10.04 2.74 -10.84
CA ALA A 158 -11.40 2.17 -10.80
C ALA A 158 -11.72 1.42 -9.50
N GLY A 159 -10.71 1.12 -8.67
CA GLY A 159 -10.84 0.28 -7.48
C GLY A 159 -10.66 -1.22 -7.75
N GLY A 160 -10.51 -1.98 -6.66
CA GLY A 160 -10.21 -3.41 -6.70
C GLY A 160 -11.40 -4.35 -6.91
N SER A 161 -12.63 -3.83 -6.98
CA SER A 161 -13.85 -4.61 -7.18
C SER A 161 -15.02 -3.72 -7.59
N TYR A 162 -16.10 -4.34 -8.08
CA TYR A 162 -17.38 -3.66 -8.33
C TYR A 162 -17.91 -2.95 -7.10
N LEU A 163 -17.88 -3.63 -5.94
CA LEU A 163 -18.35 -3.09 -4.66
C LEU A 163 -17.58 -1.83 -4.27
N LEU A 164 -16.26 -1.85 -4.42
CA LEU A 164 -15.42 -0.69 -4.07
C LEU A 164 -15.67 0.49 -5.01
N ALA A 165 -15.82 0.23 -6.31
CA ALA A 165 -16.18 1.24 -7.31
C ALA A 165 -17.54 1.87 -7.03
N GLU A 166 -18.55 1.06 -6.72
CA GLU A 166 -19.90 1.51 -6.35
C GLU A 166 -19.87 2.40 -5.10
N THR A 167 -19.17 1.95 -4.06
CA THR A 167 -19.03 2.72 -2.81
C THR A 167 -18.33 4.06 -3.06
N MET A 168 -17.28 4.07 -3.89
CA MET A 168 -16.58 5.31 -4.25
C MET A 168 -17.50 6.27 -5.01
N HIS A 169 -18.32 5.77 -5.94
CA HIS A 169 -19.28 6.60 -6.67
C HIS A 169 -20.38 7.15 -5.77
N ASP A 170 -20.83 6.40 -4.77
CA ASP A 170 -21.75 6.89 -3.75
C ASP A 170 -21.17 8.11 -3.03
N LYS A 171 -19.87 8.07 -2.67
CA LYS A 171 -19.17 9.23 -2.08
C LYS A 171 -19.00 10.40 -3.04
N ILE A 172 -18.80 10.16 -4.33
CA ILE A 172 -18.78 11.24 -5.33
C ILE A 172 -20.16 11.93 -5.41
N LYS A 173 -21.25 11.16 -5.39
CA LYS A 173 -22.63 11.68 -5.45
C LYS A 173 -23.02 12.49 -4.21
N GLU A 174 -22.38 12.25 -3.06
CA GLU A 174 -22.54 13.11 -1.87
C GLU A 174 -21.93 14.51 -2.07
N ILE A 175 -20.99 14.67 -3.02
CA ILE A 175 -20.23 15.91 -3.26
C ILE A 175 -20.73 16.66 -4.49
N THR A 176 -21.12 15.96 -5.56
CA THR A 176 -21.55 16.57 -6.81
C THR A 176 -22.57 15.72 -7.57
N ASN A 177 -23.40 16.38 -8.38
CA ASN A 177 -24.34 15.73 -9.30
C ASN A 177 -23.78 15.57 -10.73
N LEU A 178 -22.54 15.99 -10.97
CA LEU A 178 -21.89 15.85 -12.28
C LEU A 178 -21.62 14.37 -12.60
N PRO A 179 -21.74 13.96 -13.88
CA PRO A 179 -21.45 12.59 -14.28
C PRO A 179 -19.95 12.30 -14.22
N VAL A 180 -19.58 11.06 -13.89
CA VAL A 180 -18.22 10.57 -14.09
C VAL A 180 -18.00 10.32 -15.58
N LYS A 181 -17.19 11.16 -16.23
CA LYS A 181 -16.92 11.07 -17.68
C LYS A 181 -15.77 10.11 -17.97
N TYR A 182 -14.71 10.16 -17.15
CA TYR A 182 -13.50 9.37 -17.34
C TYR A 182 -13.13 8.61 -16.08
N VAL A 183 -12.71 7.35 -16.26
CA VAL A 183 -11.99 6.58 -15.24
C VAL A 183 -10.65 6.16 -15.80
N VAL A 184 -9.58 6.63 -15.18
CA VAL A 184 -8.20 6.43 -15.62
C VAL A 184 -7.56 5.35 -14.76
N LEU A 185 -6.96 4.35 -15.40
CA LEU A 185 -6.28 3.26 -14.72
C LEU A 185 -4.78 3.55 -14.65
N GLU A 186 -4.22 3.70 -13.44
CA GLU A 186 -2.79 4.00 -13.27
C GLU A 186 -1.90 2.92 -13.90
N ASN A 187 -2.34 1.66 -13.85
CA ASN A 187 -1.65 0.50 -14.40
C ASN A 187 -2.64 -0.68 -14.57
N ALA A 188 -2.11 -1.88 -14.85
CA ALA A 188 -2.88 -3.10 -15.06
C ALA A 188 -3.15 -3.92 -13.77
N GLN A 189 -2.81 -3.42 -12.59
CA GLN A 189 -2.97 -4.15 -11.34
C GLN A 189 -4.43 -4.21 -10.90
N GLY A 190 -4.76 -5.29 -10.19
CA GLY A 190 -6.13 -5.59 -9.78
C GLY A 190 -6.76 -4.47 -8.95
N HIS A 191 -6.04 -3.87 -8.00
CA HIS A 191 -6.56 -2.78 -7.17
C HIS A 191 -6.91 -1.51 -7.96
N ALA A 192 -6.32 -1.33 -9.14
CA ALA A 192 -6.54 -0.15 -9.98
C ALA A 192 -7.67 -0.38 -10.99
N MET A 193 -7.85 -1.62 -11.46
CA MET A 193 -8.63 -1.90 -12.68
C MET A 193 -9.90 -2.73 -12.47
N LEU A 194 -10.02 -3.52 -11.40
CA LEU A 194 -11.07 -4.53 -11.30
C LEU A 194 -12.47 -3.95 -11.16
N GLY A 195 -12.61 -2.74 -10.61
CA GLY A 195 -13.88 -2.02 -10.52
C GLY A 195 -14.38 -1.44 -11.85
N SER A 196 -13.62 -1.54 -12.94
CA SER A 196 -13.94 -0.87 -14.21
C SER A 196 -15.32 -1.22 -14.77
N ASN A 197 -15.82 -2.44 -14.56
CA ASN A 197 -17.12 -2.84 -15.10
C ASN A 197 -18.29 -2.08 -14.45
N TYR A 198 -18.17 -1.67 -13.19
CA TYR A 198 -19.14 -0.77 -12.57
C TYR A 198 -19.18 0.58 -13.28
N TRP A 199 -18.01 1.21 -13.45
CA TRP A 199 -17.91 2.54 -14.05
C TRP A 199 -18.42 2.59 -15.48
N LYS A 200 -18.17 1.53 -16.24
CA LYS A 200 -18.71 1.39 -17.60
C LYS A 200 -20.24 1.30 -17.62
N GLU A 201 -20.86 0.64 -16.65
CA GLU A 201 -22.32 0.62 -16.48
C GLU A 201 -22.87 2.02 -16.16
N GLN A 202 -22.07 2.89 -15.54
CA GLN A 202 -22.43 4.30 -15.29
C GLN A 202 -22.18 5.22 -16.50
N GLY A 203 -21.66 4.69 -17.62
CA GLY A 203 -21.40 5.44 -18.84
C GLY A 203 -20.03 6.13 -18.90
N ALA A 204 -19.13 5.85 -17.96
CA ALA A 204 -17.78 6.42 -17.98
C ALA A 204 -16.89 5.74 -19.04
N VAL A 205 -16.01 6.51 -19.67
CA VAL A 205 -14.97 6.01 -20.58
C VAL A 205 -13.77 5.54 -19.77
N ILE A 206 -13.39 4.28 -19.94
CA ILE A 206 -12.22 3.71 -19.24
C ILE A 206 -10.96 3.96 -20.06
N ILE A 207 -9.97 4.65 -19.47
CA ILE A 207 -8.70 5.01 -20.11
C ILE A 207 -7.54 4.27 -19.44
N ALA A 208 -6.62 3.72 -20.21
CA ALA A 208 -5.36 3.15 -19.69
C ALA A 208 -4.20 3.33 -20.67
N HIS A 209 -2.97 3.10 -20.21
CA HIS A 209 -1.83 2.98 -21.10
C HIS A 209 -2.00 1.80 -22.08
N ALA A 210 -1.54 1.94 -23.33
CA ALA A 210 -1.67 0.92 -24.36
C ALA A 210 -0.99 -0.41 -23.97
N TYR A 211 0.15 -0.34 -23.27
CA TYR A 211 0.81 -1.54 -22.75
C TYR A 211 0.08 -2.14 -21.53
N ALA A 212 -0.53 -1.32 -20.68
CA ALA A 212 -1.38 -1.81 -19.59
C ALA A 212 -2.59 -2.59 -20.14
N ALA A 213 -3.23 -2.10 -21.21
CA ALA A 213 -4.30 -2.84 -21.90
C ALA A 213 -3.83 -4.21 -22.42
N LYS A 214 -2.60 -4.31 -22.98
CA LYS A 214 -2.02 -5.60 -23.39
C LYS A 214 -1.85 -6.55 -22.19
N ILE A 215 -1.39 -6.06 -21.04
CA ILE A 215 -1.25 -6.84 -19.81
C ILE A 215 -2.61 -7.33 -19.32
N ILE A 216 -3.62 -6.45 -19.27
CA ILE A 216 -4.99 -6.80 -18.86
C ILE A 216 -5.52 -7.93 -19.74
N LYS A 217 -5.41 -7.78 -21.06
CA LYS A 217 -5.88 -8.79 -22.01
C LYS A 217 -5.21 -10.14 -21.76
N LYS A 218 -3.88 -10.15 -21.59
CA LYS A 218 -3.09 -11.37 -21.42
C LYS A 218 -3.29 -12.05 -20.06
N ARG A 219 -3.52 -11.27 -19.00
CA ARG A 219 -3.51 -11.75 -17.59
C ARG A 219 -4.86 -11.62 -16.90
N ASN A 220 -5.96 -11.52 -17.65
CA ASN A 220 -7.29 -11.25 -17.09
C ASN A 220 -7.68 -12.27 -15.99
N GLU A 221 -7.58 -13.57 -16.26
CA GLU A 221 -7.92 -14.65 -15.31
C GLU A 221 -7.03 -14.59 -14.06
N ASP A 222 -5.71 -14.52 -14.27
CA ASP A 222 -4.71 -14.37 -13.22
C ASP A 222 -4.99 -13.21 -12.26
N ILE A 223 -5.35 -12.04 -12.81
CA ILE A 223 -5.63 -10.82 -12.05
C ILE A 223 -6.89 -11.03 -11.21
N PHE A 224 -7.95 -11.55 -11.84
CA PHE A 224 -9.22 -11.82 -11.18
C PHE A 224 -9.08 -12.85 -10.05
N ASP A 225 -8.45 -13.99 -10.32
CA ASP A 225 -8.32 -15.10 -9.39
C ASP A 225 -7.51 -14.73 -8.13
N ARG A 226 -6.45 -13.92 -8.30
CA ARG A 226 -5.68 -13.39 -7.16
C ARG A 226 -6.53 -12.50 -6.26
N ALA A 227 -7.40 -11.67 -6.84
CA ALA A 227 -8.32 -10.83 -6.07
C ALA A 227 -9.43 -11.68 -5.44
N TYR A 228 -10.01 -12.63 -6.18
CA TYR A 228 -11.07 -13.51 -5.71
C TYR A 228 -10.66 -14.36 -4.50
N ARG A 229 -9.47 -14.97 -4.51
CA ARG A 229 -8.96 -15.71 -3.34
C ARG A 229 -8.91 -14.88 -2.07
N ARG A 230 -8.66 -13.58 -2.20
CA ARG A 230 -8.49 -12.65 -1.09
C ARG A 230 -9.80 -12.02 -0.64
N LEU A 231 -10.59 -11.53 -1.60
CA LEU A 231 -11.76 -10.68 -1.38
C LEU A 231 -13.08 -11.49 -1.34
N LYS A 232 -13.08 -12.73 -1.84
CA LYS A 232 -14.19 -13.68 -1.72
C LYS A 232 -15.51 -13.07 -2.22
N ASP A 233 -16.53 -13.02 -1.36
CA ASP A 233 -17.84 -12.42 -1.60
C ASP A 233 -17.79 -10.93 -1.97
N LYS A 234 -16.75 -10.18 -1.55
CA LYS A 234 -16.57 -8.78 -1.97
C LYS A 234 -16.22 -8.63 -3.45
N MET A 235 -15.94 -9.72 -4.17
CA MET A 235 -15.81 -9.72 -5.65
C MET A 235 -17.15 -9.86 -6.38
N TYR A 236 -18.28 -9.85 -5.67
CA TYR A 236 -19.60 -9.91 -6.28
C TYR A 236 -19.73 -8.91 -7.45
N LYS A 237 -20.29 -9.37 -8.58
CA LYS A 237 -20.42 -8.65 -9.87
C LYS A 237 -19.14 -8.17 -10.56
N THR A 238 -17.97 -8.34 -9.94
CA THR A 238 -16.71 -7.89 -10.51
C THR A 238 -16.38 -8.68 -11.77
N LYS A 239 -16.03 -7.98 -12.85
CA LYS A 239 -15.62 -8.58 -14.13
C LYS A 239 -14.45 -7.81 -14.69
N VAL A 240 -13.46 -8.54 -15.21
CA VAL A 240 -12.38 -7.91 -15.97
C VAL A 240 -12.95 -7.43 -17.31
N ILE A 241 -12.82 -6.13 -17.56
CA ILE A 241 -13.17 -5.51 -18.84
C ILE A 241 -11.97 -4.79 -19.44
N MET A 242 -11.98 -4.60 -20.74
CA MET A 242 -10.94 -3.85 -21.45
C MET A 242 -11.19 -2.34 -21.36
N PRO A 243 -10.14 -1.50 -21.30
CA PRO A 243 -10.25 -0.05 -21.48
C PRO A 243 -10.90 0.29 -22.82
N ASP A 244 -11.65 1.39 -22.86
CA ASP A 244 -12.31 1.91 -24.06
C ASP A 244 -11.37 2.76 -24.91
N GLN A 245 -10.44 3.45 -24.24
CA GLN A 245 -9.44 4.29 -24.87
C GLN A 245 -8.05 3.97 -24.30
N THR A 246 -7.05 4.03 -25.18
CA THR A 246 -5.65 3.88 -24.78
C THR A 246 -4.80 5.03 -25.30
N PHE A 247 -3.70 5.31 -24.61
CA PHE A 247 -2.65 6.23 -25.04
C PHE A 247 -1.27 5.66 -24.70
N GLU A 248 -0.22 6.28 -25.22
CA GLU A 248 1.18 5.89 -24.95
C GLU A 248 1.85 6.95 -24.08
N ASP A 249 2.25 8.10 -24.64
CA ASP A 249 3.06 9.07 -23.88
C ASP A 249 2.25 10.15 -23.15
N HIS A 250 1.27 10.74 -23.83
CA HIS A 250 0.54 11.91 -23.33
C HIS A 250 -0.90 11.94 -23.84
N LEU A 251 -1.83 12.30 -22.97
CA LEU A 251 -3.22 12.56 -23.32
C LEU A 251 -3.78 13.71 -22.48
N VAL A 252 -4.35 14.72 -23.10
CA VAL A 252 -5.11 15.76 -22.39
C VAL A 252 -6.58 15.34 -22.34
N LEU A 253 -7.17 15.34 -21.15
CA LEU A 253 -8.58 15.00 -20.99
C LEU A 253 -9.48 16.19 -21.36
N ASP A 254 -10.53 15.89 -22.11
CA ASP A 254 -11.54 16.88 -22.50
C ASP A 254 -12.54 17.09 -21.35
N VAL A 255 -12.27 18.04 -20.46
CA VAL A 255 -13.17 18.48 -19.38
C VAL A 255 -13.10 20.00 -19.24
N ALA A 256 -14.19 20.62 -18.80
CA ALA A 256 -14.28 22.07 -18.66
C ALA A 256 -13.65 22.57 -17.34
N GLY A 257 -13.04 23.75 -17.39
CA GLY A 257 -12.57 24.47 -16.19
C GLY A 257 -11.24 24.00 -15.59
N ARG A 258 -10.67 22.88 -16.04
CA ARG A 258 -9.37 22.38 -15.56
C ARG A 258 -8.56 21.75 -16.68
N LYS A 259 -7.25 21.98 -16.69
CA LYS A 259 -6.31 21.25 -17.55
C LYS A 259 -5.84 19.99 -16.84
N ILE A 260 -6.26 18.82 -17.34
CA ILE A 260 -5.88 17.51 -16.79
C ILE A 260 -5.13 16.72 -17.86
N GLU A 261 -3.89 16.34 -17.55
CA GLU A 261 -3.00 15.64 -18.46
C GLU A 261 -2.66 14.25 -17.91
N LEU A 262 -2.76 13.22 -18.73
CA LEU A 262 -2.22 11.90 -18.44
C LEU A 262 -0.83 11.78 -19.05
N LEU A 263 0.13 11.37 -18.25
CA LEU A 263 1.54 11.27 -18.64
C LEU A 263 2.02 9.83 -18.44
N HIS A 264 2.84 9.35 -19.35
CA HIS A 264 3.76 8.25 -19.09
C HIS A 264 5.16 8.84 -18.97
N LEU A 265 5.62 9.09 -17.74
CA LEU A 265 6.94 9.67 -17.52
C LEU A 265 8.07 8.69 -17.87
N GLY A 266 7.82 7.39 -17.76
CA GLY A 266 8.78 6.34 -18.06
C GLY A 266 8.49 5.07 -17.27
N PRO A 267 9.35 4.04 -17.39
CA PRO A 267 9.22 2.83 -16.59
C PRO A 267 9.35 3.18 -15.11
N SER A 268 8.46 2.63 -14.28
CA SER A 268 8.50 2.81 -12.82
C SER A 268 8.17 1.51 -12.10
N HIS A 269 7.13 1.46 -11.25
CA HIS A 269 6.73 0.23 -10.57
C HIS A 269 6.38 -0.87 -11.60
N GLY A 270 5.65 -0.48 -12.64
CA GLY A 270 5.46 -1.21 -13.88
C GLY A 270 5.94 -0.42 -15.12
N PRO A 271 6.04 -1.09 -16.28
CA PRO A 271 6.44 -0.47 -17.55
C PRO A 271 5.35 0.38 -18.20
N ALA A 272 4.15 0.42 -17.62
CA ALA A 272 2.96 1.06 -18.19
C ALA A 272 2.24 1.94 -17.18
N ASP A 273 2.94 2.36 -16.14
CA ASP A 273 2.39 3.21 -15.11
C ASP A 273 2.24 4.62 -15.67
N ILE A 274 1.08 5.22 -15.40
CA ILE A 274 0.75 6.57 -15.83
C ILE A 274 0.45 7.46 -14.64
N GLN A 275 0.63 8.75 -14.86
CA GLN A 275 0.43 9.81 -13.91
C GLN A 275 -0.68 10.74 -14.41
N LEU A 276 -1.42 11.36 -13.48
CA LEU A 276 -2.31 12.46 -13.79
C LEU A 276 -1.69 13.76 -13.27
N TRP A 277 -1.50 14.72 -14.17
CA TRP A 277 -0.86 16.00 -13.92
C TRP A 277 -1.83 17.15 -14.14
N MET A 278 -1.90 18.05 -13.17
CA MET A 278 -2.71 19.26 -13.21
C MET A 278 -1.75 20.46 -13.11
N PRO A 279 -1.31 21.04 -14.24
CA PRO A 279 -0.23 22.04 -14.24
C PRO A 279 -0.59 23.35 -13.56
N GLU A 280 -1.85 23.77 -13.61
CA GLU A 280 -2.30 25.03 -13.02
C GLU A 280 -2.32 24.95 -11.48
N GLU A 281 -2.79 23.82 -10.95
CA GLU A 281 -2.79 23.50 -9.52
C GLU A 281 -1.43 22.98 -9.02
N ARG A 282 -0.52 22.66 -9.94
CA ARG A 282 0.76 21.98 -9.66
C ARG A 282 0.55 20.70 -8.84
N LEU A 283 -0.50 19.94 -9.16
CA LEU A 283 -0.86 18.70 -8.48
C LEU A 283 -0.53 17.49 -9.36
N LEU A 284 0.18 16.52 -8.77
CA LEU A 284 0.48 15.24 -9.39
C LEU A 284 -0.24 14.11 -8.64
N ILE A 285 -1.04 13.32 -9.34
CA ILE A 285 -1.40 11.97 -8.88
C ILE A 285 -0.42 11.02 -9.57
N SER A 286 0.58 10.55 -8.82
CA SER A 286 1.70 9.81 -9.42
C SER A 286 1.36 8.35 -9.72
N GLY A 287 0.29 7.84 -9.12
CA GLY A 287 0.07 6.41 -9.00
C GLY A 287 1.29 5.71 -8.39
N ASP A 288 1.44 4.43 -8.71
CA ASP A 288 2.55 3.58 -8.26
C ASP A 288 3.95 4.01 -8.75
N LEU A 289 4.10 5.13 -9.46
CA LEU A 289 5.42 5.71 -9.64
C LEU A 289 6.03 6.16 -8.30
N ALA A 290 5.21 6.59 -7.33
CA ALA A 290 5.66 6.98 -6.00
C ALA A 290 4.84 6.38 -4.87
N PHE A 291 5.54 6.03 -3.78
CA PHE A 291 5.03 5.44 -2.56
C PHE A 291 5.36 6.33 -1.35
N ASN A 292 4.50 6.27 -0.33
CA ASN A 292 4.68 6.98 0.93
C ASN A 292 4.37 6.04 2.11
N VAL A 293 5.17 6.11 3.19
CA VAL A 293 5.04 5.35 4.45
C VAL A 293 5.00 3.81 4.39
N ARG A 294 5.41 3.22 3.27
CA ARG A 294 5.48 1.76 3.09
C ARG A 294 6.69 1.34 2.26
N VAL A 295 7.13 0.10 2.43
CA VAL A 295 8.02 -0.55 1.46
C VAL A 295 7.25 -0.79 0.16
N LEU A 296 7.84 -0.40 -0.96
CA LEU A 296 7.27 -0.62 -2.29
C LEU A 296 7.60 -2.03 -2.80
N PRO A 297 6.70 -2.68 -3.56
CA PRO A 297 7.00 -3.96 -4.19
C PRO A 297 7.85 -3.77 -5.46
N ILE A 298 8.98 -4.46 -5.56
CA ILE A 298 9.70 -4.65 -6.82
C ILE A 298 9.12 -5.90 -7.47
N LEU A 299 8.67 -5.83 -8.72
CA LEU A 299 8.10 -6.95 -9.47
C LEU A 299 9.12 -7.54 -10.45
N ASP A 300 8.85 -8.73 -10.95
CA ASP A 300 9.78 -9.44 -11.86
C ASP A 300 10.04 -8.65 -13.17
N HIS A 301 9.16 -7.72 -13.52
CA HIS A 301 9.28 -6.85 -14.70
C HIS A 301 9.69 -5.41 -14.36
N THR A 302 9.93 -5.08 -13.09
CA THR A 302 10.28 -3.72 -12.68
C THR A 302 11.69 -3.39 -13.18
N ASP A 303 11.82 -2.28 -13.90
CA ASP A 303 13.12 -1.71 -14.28
C ASP A 303 13.55 -0.68 -13.22
N ILE A 304 14.42 -1.12 -12.31
CA ILE A 304 14.83 -0.31 -11.15
C ILE A 304 15.66 0.89 -11.59
N ARG A 305 16.62 0.69 -12.51
CA ARG A 305 17.45 1.79 -13.03
C ARG A 305 16.61 2.76 -13.84
N GLY A 306 15.70 2.25 -14.68
CA GLY A 306 14.73 3.06 -15.42
C GLY A 306 13.77 3.84 -14.50
N TRP A 307 13.35 3.25 -13.38
CA TRP A 307 12.52 3.94 -12.38
C TRP A 307 13.26 5.09 -11.70
N ILE A 308 14.52 4.86 -11.31
CA ILE A 308 15.37 5.91 -10.73
C ILE A 308 15.59 7.06 -11.72
N GLN A 309 15.81 6.75 -13.01
CA GLN A 309 15.95 7.76 -14.06
C GLN A 309 14.65 8.52 -14.34
N THR A 310 13.50 7.83 -14.29
CA THR A 310 12.17 8.44 -14.46
C THR A 310 11.91 9.51 -13.40
N TRP A 311 12.56 9.42 -12.23
CA TRP A 311 12.42 10.40 -11.15
C TRP A 311 12.80 11.82 -11.56
N ASP A 312 13.79 12.00 -12.44
CA ASP A 312 14.22 13.32 -12.90
C ASP A 312 13.10 14.04 -13.66
N LYS A 313 12.28 13.28 -14.40
CA LYS A 313 11.09 13.83 -15.09
C LYS A 313 9.97 14.17 -14.12
N LEU A 314 9.79 13.37 -13.06
CA LEU A 314 8.83 13.69 -12.01
C LEU A 314 9.24 14.99 -11.30
N GLU A 315 10.51 15.14 -10.93
CA GLU A 315 11.02 16.35 -10.27
C GLU A 315 10.87 17.59 -11.17
N ALA A 316 11.05 17.43 -12.48
CA ALA A 316 10.88 18.50 -13.46
C ALA A 316 9.45 19.06 -13.54
N LEU A 317 8.42 18.29 -13.14
CA LEU A 317 7.04 18.80 -13.05
C LEU A 317 6.89 19.86 -11.95
N ASN A 318 7.78 19.87 -10.96
CA ASN A 318 7.77 20.83 -9.86
C ASN A 318 6.41 20.86 -9.11
N ALA A 319 5.83 19.69 -8.87
CA ALA A 319 4.56 19.54 -8.18
C ALA A 319 4.63 20.12 -6.75
N SER A 320 3.60 20.86 -6.36
CA SER A 320 3.44 21.38 -5.00
C SER A 320 2.72 20.39 -4.08
N VAL A 321 1.87 19.54 -4.65
CA VAL A 321 1.17 18.46 -3.95
C VAL A 321 1.26 17.19 -4.78
N ILE A 322 1.59 16.07 -4.13
CA ILE A 322 1.68 14.76 -4.76
C ILE A 322 0.77 13.79 -4.02
N ILE A 323 -0.14 13.15 -4.75
CA ILE A 323 -0.94 12.02 -4.27
C ILE A 323 -0.27 10.74 -4.80
N PRO A 324 0.43 9.96 -3.94
CA PRO A 324 1.10 8.74 -4.35
C PRO A 324 0.10 7.62 -4.68
N GLY A 325 0.56 6.52 -5.28
CA GLY A 325 -0.27 5.31 -5.46
C GLY A 325 -0.67 4.70 -4.11
N HIS A 326 0.20 4.85 -3.12
CA HIS A 326 -0.03 4.40 -1.74
C HIS A 326 0.47 5.41 -0.70
N GLY A 327 -0.34 5.62 0.34
CA GLY A 327 -0.07 6.55 1.43
C GLY A 327 -0.71 7.93 1.20
N GLY A 328 -0.64 8.81 2.20
CA GLY A 328 -1.32 10.11 2.14
C GLY A 328 -0.67 11.12 1.18
N PRO A 329 -1.43 12.17 0.76
CA PRO A 329 -0.90 13.29 -0.03
C PRO A 329 0.28 13.97 0.66
N THR A 330 1.28 14.37 -0.11
CA THR A 330 2.57 14.80 0.42
C THR A 330 3.36 15.64 -0.59
N ASP A 331 4.65 15.84 -0.33
CA ASP A 331 5.61 16.58 -1.14
C ASP A 331 6.69 15.69 -1.78
N ILE A 332 7.45 16.30 -2.71
CA ILE A 332 8.57 15.63 -3.41
C ILE A 332 9.62 15.07 -2.45
N LYS A 333 9.95 15.80 -1.38
CA LYS A 333 10.97 15.39 -0.41
C LYS A 333 10.57 14.08 0.29
N THR A 334 9.30 13.97 0.63
CA THR A 334 8.75 12.81 1.33
C THR A 334 8.68 11.60 0.41
N ILE A 335 8.15 11.73 -0.82
CA ILE A 335 8.14 10.58 -1.74
C ILE A 335 9.54 10.16 -2.18
N THR A 336 10.50 11.08 -2.31
CA THR A 336 11.91 10.73 -2.60
C THR A 336 12.47 9.83 -1.50
N LYS A 337 12.23 10.16 -0.23
CA LYS A 337 12.63 9.32 0.91
C LYS A 337 12.03 7.91 0.86
N PHE A 338 10.74 7.78 0.57
CA PHE A 338 10.04 6.50 0.63
C PHE A 338 10.16 5.66 -0.64
N THR A 339 10.58 6.27 -1.76
CA THR A 339 10.65 5.60 -3.07
C THR A 339 12.08 5.60 -3.62
N LYS A 340 12.57 6.73 -4.14
CA LYS A 340 13.88 6.81 -4.81
C LYS A 340 15.03 6.42 -3.88
N ASP A 341 15.05 6.92 -2.64
CA ASP A 341 16.12 6.60 -1.68
C ASP A 341 16.12 5.12 -1.28
N TYR A 342 14.93 4.51 -1.18
CA TYR A 342 14.80 3.07 -0.93
C TYR A 342 15.31 2.26 -2.12
N LEU A 343 14.91 2.61 -3.35
CA LEU A 343 15.36 1.95 -4.58
C LEU A 343 16.88 2.04 -4.73
N LEU A 344 17.45 3.23 -4.52
CA LEU A 344 18.90 3.46 -4.55
C LEU A 344 19.61 2.63 -3.50
N TYR A 345 19.12 2.64 -2.26
CA TYR A 345 19.72 1.85 -1.18
C TYR A 345 19.75 0.36 -1.54
N MET A 346 18.61 -0.21 -1.90
CA MET A 346 18.51 -1.63 -2.20
C MET A 346 19.33 -2.02 -3.43
N LEU A 347 19.34 -1.19 -4.46
CA LEU A 347 20.16 -1.40 -5.65
C LEU A 347 21.64 -1.44 -5.28
N THR A 348 22.13 -0.42 -4.57
CA THR A 348 23.54 -0.33 -4.15
C THR A 348 23.96 -1.47 -3.21
N GLU A 349 23.13 -1.86 -2.25
CA GLU A 349 23.48 -2.96 -1.35
C GLU A 349 23.53 -4.31 -2.07
N VAL A 350 22.65 -4.54 -3.04
CA VAL A 350 22.68 -5.78 -3.85
C VAL A 350 23.84 -5.79 -4.84
N GLU A 351 24.16 -4.65 -5.46
CA GLU A 351 25.36 -4.50 -6.30
C GLU A 351 26.63 -4.85 -5.52
N LYS A 352 26.76 -4.42 -4.26
CA LYS A 352 27.89 -4.81 -3.40
C LYS A 352 27.99 -6.31 -3.18
N VAL A 353 26.86 -7.03 -3.07
CA VAL A 353 26.89 -8.49 -2.93
C VAL A 353 27.47 -9.11 -4.20
N ILE A 354 27.02 -8.67 -5.37
CA ILE A 354 27.48 -9.17 -6.67
C ILE A 354 28.95 -8.82 -6.92
N ASP A 355 29.37 -7.58 -6.65
CA ASP A 355 30.76 -7.11 -6.83
C ASP A 355 31.77 -7.87 -5.94
N ASN A 356 31.29 -8.52 -4.87
CA ASN A 356 32.11 -9.34 -3.97
C ASN A 356 31.93 -10.85 -4.23
N ASP A 357 31.47 -11.24 -5.42
CA ASP A 357 31.19 -12.64 -5.81
C ASP A 357 30.21 -13.36 -4.87
N GLY A 358 29.31 -12.62 -4.23
CA GLY A 358 28.29 -13.17 -3.34
C GLY A 358 27.14 -13.84 -4.09
N GLU A 359 26.46 -14.76 -3.41
CA GLU A 359 25.32 -15.51 -3.91
C GLU A 359 23.99 -14.89 -3.45
N LEU A 360 22.88 -15.40 -3.99
CA LEU A 360 21.53 -14.96 -3.61
C LEU A 360 21.30 -15.00 -2.09
N ILE A 361 21.86 -15.99 -1.38
CA ILE A 361 21.70 -16.14 0.06
C ILE A 361 22.29 -14.95 0.83
N ASP A 362 23.38 -14.36 0.33
CA ASP A 362 24.08 -13.25 0.99
C ASP A 362 23.24 -11.97 0.98
N THR A 363 22.27 -11.85 0.05
CA THR A 363 21.34 -10.72 0.01
C THR A 363 20.40 -10.66 1.22
N TYR A 364 20.21 -11.77 1.93
CA TYR A 364 19.39 -11.78 3.15
C TYR A 364 20.11 -11.18 4.37
N GLU A 365 21.42 -10.98 4.29
CA GLU A 365 22.24 -10.34 5.32
C GLU A 365 22.31 -8.81 5.16
N ILE A 366 21.72 -8.25 4.10
CA ILE A 366 21.64 -6.80 3.91
C ILE A 366 20.83 -6.16 5.05
N ASP A 367 21.45 -5.19 5.75
CA ASP A 367 20.78 -4.47 6.82
C ASP A 367 19.66 -3.57 6.26
N VAL A 368 18.43 -3.99 6.45
CA VAL A 368 17.22 -3.24 6.06
C VAL A 368 16.47 -2.70 7.29
N SER A 369 17.06 -2.76 8.48
CA SER A 369 16.43 -2.37 9.75
C SER A 369 15.91 -0.92 9.75
N ARG A 370 16.52 -0.04 8.96
CA ARG A 370 16.06 1.35 8.77
C ARG A 370 14.64 1.47 8.19
N PHE A 371 14.14 0.43 7.52
CA PHE A 371 12.81 0.40 6.90
C PHE A 371 11.79 -0.42 7.69
N ILE A 372 12.17 -1.00 8.83
CA ILE A 372 11.34 -1.94 9.60
C ILE A 372 10.02 -1.36 10.10
N GLN A 373 9.95 -0.04 10.24
CA GLN A 373 8.75 0.68 10.67
C GLN A 373 7.83 1.04 9.50
N TRP A 374 8.22 0.76 8.26
CA TRP A 374 7.40 1.04 7.10
C TRP A 374 6.43 -0.12 6.88
N ASP A 375 5.20 0.19 6.51
CA ASP A 375 4.23 -0.84 6.19
C ASP A 375 4.74 -1.77 5.08
N THR A 376 4.31 -3.02 5.11
CA THR A 376 4.72 -4.09 4.17
C THR A 376 6.19 -4.49 4.20
N PHE A 377 6.97 -4.02 5.18
CA PHE A 377 8.37 -4.40 5.35
C PHE A 377 8.57 -5.93 5.46
N ASN A 378 7.73 -6.60 6.24
CA ASN A 378 7.88 -8.04 6.48
C ASN A 378 7.60 -8.88 5.24
N GLU A 379 6.67 -8.43 4.42
CA GLU A 379 6.23 -9.07 3.19
C GLU A 379 7.23 -8.85 2.04
N LEU A 380 7.94 -7.72 2.04
CA LEU A 380 8.66 -7.24 0.86
C LEU A 380 10.17 -7.09 1.02
N SER A 381 10.70 -6.81 2.21
CA SER A 381 12.13 -6.49 2.39
C SER A 381 13.07 -7.55 1.79
N LYS A 382 12.96 -8.80 2.24
CA LYS A 382 13.76 -9.93 1.72
C LYS A 382 13.44 -10.23 0.25
N ARG A 383 12.16 -10.20 -0.12
CA ARG A 383 11.70 -10.49 -1.49
C ARG A 383 12.23 -9.48 -2.50
N ASN A 384 12.33 -8.21 -2.11
CA ASN A 384 12.88 -7.16 -2.93
C ASN A 384 14.38 -7.39 -3.15
N ALA A 385 15.15 -7.71 -2.11
CA ALA A 385 16.56 -8.07 -2.26
C ALA A 385 16.76 -9.23 -3.25
N GLU A 386 15.99 -10.31 -3.08
CA GLU A 386 16.02 -11.48 -3.96
C GLU A 386 15.74 -11.10 -5.43
N ARG A 387 14.71 -10.28 -5.66
CA ARG A 387 14.30 -9.87 -7.01
C ARG A 387 15.31 -8.97 -7.71
N ILE A 388 15.94 -8.07 -6.96
CA ILE A 388 17.00 -7.21 -7.51
C ILE A 388 18.18 -8.09 -7.90
N PHE A 389 18.61 -9.01 -7.03
CA PHE A 389 19.76 -9.88 -7.29
C PHE A 389 19.56 -10.73 -8.53
N ARG A 390 18.42 -11.43 -8.65
CA ARG A 390 18.10 -12.25 -9.81
C ARG A 390 18.08 -11.48 -11.14
N LYS A 391 17.83 -10.18 -11.07
CA LYS A 391 17.84 -9.31 -12.25
C LYS A 391 19.25 -8.88 -12.63
N LEU A 392 20.07 -8.55 -11.63
CA LEU A 392 21.43 -8.07 -11.84
C LEU A 392 22.46 -9.18 -12.07
N GLU A 393 22.25 -10.40 -11.55
CA GLU A 393 23.24 -11.50 -11.64
C GLU A 393 23.56 -11.94 -13.09
N PHE A 394 22.75 -11.49 -14.06
CA PHE A 394 22.92 -11.78 -15.49
C PHE A 394 23.19 -10.53 -16.34
N GLU A 395 23.29 -9.34 -15.72
CA GLU A 395 23.75 -8.09 -16.37
C GLU A 395 25.28 -8.00 -16.30
#